data_AF-A0A2E1AXJ7-F1
#
_entry.id   AF-A0A2E1AXJ7-F1
#
_cell.length_a   1.000
_cell.length_b   1.000
_cell.length_c   1.000
_cell.angle_alpha   90.00
_cell.angle_beta   90.00
_cell.angle_gamma   90.00
#
_symmetry.space_group_name_H-M   'P 1'
#
loop_
_entity.id
_entity.type
_entity.pdbx_description
1 polymer ?
#
loop_
_entity_poly.entity_id
_entity_poly.type
_entity_poly.pdbx_seq_one_letter_code
_entity_poly.pdbx_strand_id
1 'polypeptide(L)'
;MIRQTNNVLKVVCAKSSVVFYDYSEVDWNSSDVKLFKIKLSGFEGDTNHLISFLQKHEVLRAQRYHFKKDYNRFVVCRAFLKFLLAKQTGLAISDISIDSGSNKKPYLSSNPEVFFNVSHSGDCALIAIGNT
;
A
#
# COMPACT_ATOMS: atom_id res chain seq x y z
N MET A 1 33.04 -32.90 -7.14
CA MET A 1 31.58 -33.11 -7.16
C MET A 1 30.92 -31.81 -6.68
N ILE A 2 30.67 -30.86 -7.58
CA ILE A 2 30.13 -29.53 -7.23
C ILE A 2 28.67 -29.51 -7.72
N ARG A 3 27.71 -29.47 -6.80
CA ARG A 3 26.30 -29.20 -7.14
C ARG A 3 26.15 -27.70 -7.37
N GLN A 4 26.21 -27.27 -8.62
CA GLN A 4 25.64 -25.99 -9.03
C GLN A 4 24.12 -26.16 -9.11
N THR A 5 23.40 -25.72 -8.08
CA THR A 5 21.95 -25.54 -8.21
C THR A 5 21.73 -24.27 -9.03
N ASN A 6 21.55 -24.46 -10.34
CA ASN A 6 21.02 -23.45 -11.24
C ASN A 6 19.62 -23.06 -10.77
N ASN A 7 19.53 -22.05 -9.93
CA ASN A 7 18.29 -21.43 -9.53
C ASN A 7 17.79 -20.61 -10.73
N VAL A 8 17.22 -21.28 -11.72
CA VAL A 8 16.60 -20.64 -12.88
C VAL A 8 15.52 -19.71 -12.31
N LEU A 9 15.69 -18.40 -12.53
CA LEU A 9 14.68 -17.39 -12.23
C LEU A 9 13.40 -17.76 -12.97
N LYS A 10 12.47 -18.42 -12.28
CA LYS A 10 11.14 -18.72 -12.80
C LYS A 10 10.29 -17.47 -12.59
N VAL A 11 10.02 -16.75 -13.67
CA VAL A 11 8.94 -15.76 -13.67
C VAL A 11 7.63 -16.55 -13.67
N VAL A 12 6.86 -16.46 -12.59
CA VAL A 12 5.56 -17.11 -12.46
C VAL A 12 4.48 -16.04 -12.56
N CYS A 13 3.49 -16.27 -13.42
CA CYS A 13 2.27 -15.47 -13.48
C CYS A 13 1.13 -16.32 -12.95
N ALA A 14 0.49 -15.87 -11.88
CA ALA A 14 -0.72 -16.47 -11.34
C ALA A 14 -1.86 -15.46 -11.41
N LYS A 15 -3.05 -15.94 -11.76
CA LYS A 15 -4.28 -15.18 -11.51
C LYS A 15 -4.59 -15.35 -10.03
N SER A 16 -4.73 -14.24 -9.31
CA SER A 16 -5.26 -14.26 -7.95
C SER A 16 -6.79 -14.09 -8.02
N SER A 17 -7.53 -15.04 -7.46
CA SER A 17 -8.93 -14.84 -7.11
C SER A 17 -9.01 -13.98 -5.86
N VAL A 18 -10.03 -13.13 -5.76
CA VAL A 18 -10.28 -12.37 -4.52
C VAL A 18 -10.56 -13.37 -3.40
N VAL A 19 -9.72 -13.36 -2.37
CA VAL A 19 -9.82 -14.30 -1.24
C VAL A 19 -10.62 -13.70 -0.08
N PHE A 20 -10.58 -12.37 0.08
CA PHE A 20 -11.24 -11.66 1.19
C PHE A 20 -11.93 -10.39 0.68
N TYR A 21 -13.12 -10.11 1.22
CA TYR A 21 -13.86 -8.87 0.98
C TYR A 21 -13.93 -7.98 2.24
N ASP A 22 -13.49 -8.49 3.39
CA ASP A 22 -13.40 -7.79 4.66
C ASP A 22 -11.99 -7.93 5.26
N TYR A 23 -11.46 -6.81 5.76
CA TYR A 23 -10.17 -6.73 6.45
C TYR A 23 -10.15 -7.50 7.78
N SER A 24 -11.32 -7.83 8.34
CA SER A 24 -11.47 -8.60 9.58
C SER A 24 -10.99 -10.05 9.44
N GLU A 25 -10.99 -10.59 8.22
CA GLU A 25 -10.60 -11.97 7.91
C GLU A 25 -9.10 -12.12 7.65
N VAL A 26 -8.35 -11.01 7.60
CA VAL A 26 -6.92 -11.02 7.36
C VAL A 26 -6.19 -11.42 8.64
N ASP A 27 -5.36 -12.46 8.56
CA ASP A 27 -4.40 -12.77 9.62
C ASP A 27 -3.24 -11.75 9.57
N TRP A 28 -3.37 -10.71 10.39
CA TRP A 28 -2.37 -9.65 10.52
C TRP A 28 -1.05 -10.14 11.15
N ASN A 29 -1.05 -11.30 11.82
CA ASN A 29 0.12 -11.89 12.45
C ASN A 29 0.92 -12.82 11.51
N SER A 30 0.34 -13.22 10.37
CA SER A 30 1.06 -14.03 9.39
C SER A 30 2.23 -13.25 8.77
N SER A 31 3.35 -13.94 8.57
CA SER A 31 4.51 -13.44 7.81
C SER A 31 4.28 -13.41 6.30
N ASP A 32 3.14 -13.90 5.83
CA ASP A 32 2.79 -13.89 4.41
C ASP A 32 2.61 -12.46 3.89
N VAL A 33 2.95 -12.29 2.61
CA VAL A 33 2.67 -11.05 1.89
C VAL A 33 1.17 -10.92 1.68
N LYS A 34 0.61 -9.81 2.17
CA LYS A 34 -0.80 -9.46 2.05
C LYS A 34 -0.97 -8.54 0.84
N LEU A 35 -1.87 -8.92 -0.07
CA LEU A 35 -2.18 -8.17 -1.29
C LEU A 35 -3.60 -7.63 -1.25
N PHE A 36 -3.73 -6.31 -1.35
CA PHE A 36 -5.00 -5.60 -1.32
C PHE A 36 -5.26 -4.97 -2.69
N LYS A 37 -6.46 -5.19 -3.22
CA LYS A 37 -6.92 -4.59 -4.47
C LYS A 37 -7.99 -3.54 -4.17
N ILE A 38 -7.80 -2.35 -4.72
CA ILE A 38 -8.71 -1.21 -4.55
C ILE A 38 -9.25 -0.82 -5.93
N LYS A 39 -10.58 -0.74 -6.03
CA LYS A 39 -11.26 -0.14 -7.19
C LYS A 39 -11.39 1.37 -6.95
N LEU A 40 -10.62 2.16 -7.69
CA LEU A 40 -10.44 3.60 -7.42
C LEU A 40 -11.72 4.41 -7.64
N SER A 41 -12.47 4.09 -8.69
CA SER A 41 -13.75 4.71 -9.02
C SER A 41 -14.80 4.59 -7.91
N GLY A 42 -14.66 3.60 -7.02
CA GLY A 42 -15.54 3.42 -5.86
C GLY A 42 -15.37 4.50 -4.79
N PHE A 43 -14.32 5.32 -4.83
CA PHE A 43 -13.96 6.27 -3.77
C PHE A 43 -13.80 7.71 -4.25
N GLU A 44 -14.21 8.04 -5.48
CA GLU A 44 -14.04 9.40 -6.01
C GLU A 44 -14.78 10.45 -5.16
N GLY A 45 -15.98 10.12 -4.67
CA GLY A 45 -16.78 10.95 -3.78
C GLY A 45 -16.20 11.09 -2.36
N ASP A 46 -15.42 10.11 -1.90
CA ASP A 46 -14.88 10.07 -0.54
C ASP A 46 -13.55 10.81 -0.39
N THR A 47 -12.99 11.34 -1.49
CA THR A 47 -11.66 11.97 -1.47
C THR A 47 -11.55 13.07 -0.41
N ASN A 48 -12.61 13.84 -0.17
CA ASN A 48 -12.65 14.90 0.85
C ASN A 48 -12.63 14.35 2.28
N HIS A 49 -13.15 13.14 2.51
CA HIS A 49 -13.03 12.47 3.79
C HIS A 49 -11.66 11.81 3.92
N LEU A 50 -11.20 11.11 2.87
CA LEU A 50 -9.92 10.39 2.88
C LEU A 50 -8.72 11.31 3.08
N ILE A 51 -8.78 12.55 2.59
CA ILE A 51 -7.69 13.52 2.79
C ILE A 51 -7.49 13.91 4.26
N SER A 52 -8.49 13.77 5.13
CA SER A 52 -8.34 14.09 6.56
C SER A 52 -7.41 13.11 7.29
N PHE A 53 -7.12 11.96 6.70
CA PHE A 53 -6.18 10.97 7.25
C PHE A 53 -4.75 11.17 6.76
N LEU A 54 -4.50 12.10 5.84
CA LEU A 54 -3.17 12.39 5.32
C LEU A 54 -2.46 13.44 6.20
N GLN A 55 -1.16 13.25 6.40
CA GLN A 55 -0.30 14.26 7.02
C GLN A 55 -0.10 15.44 6.07
N LYS A 56 0.25 16.60 6.62
CA LYS A 56 0.40 17.85 5.87
C LYS A 56 1.28 17.71 4.62
N HIS A 57 2.41 17.02 4.72
CA HIS A 57 3.33 16.84 3.60
C HIS A 57 2.73 15.94 2.49
N GLU A 58 1.87 14.99 2.85
CA GLU A 58 1.15 14.12 1.93
C GLU A 58 0.06 14.90 1.20
N VAL A 59 -0.68 15.76 1.92
CA VAL A 59 -1.66 16.69 1.34
C VAL A 59 -0.99 17.63 0.34
N LEU A 60 0.14 18.24 0.73
CA LEU A 60 0.93 19.12 -0.15
C LEU A 60 1.47 18.37 -1.38
N ARG A 61 1.75 17.07 -1.26
CA ARG A 61 2.12 16.23 -2.41
C ARG A 61 0.92 15.97 -3.32
N ALA A 62 -0.24 15.64 -2.75
CA ALA A 62 -1.47 15.43 -3.50
C ALA A 62 -1.80 16.66 -4.37
N GLN A 63 -1.71 17.86 -3.80
CA GLN A 63 -2.00 19.13 -4.46
C GLN A 63 -1.07 19.46 -5.65
N ARG A 64 0.06 18.76 -5.82
CA ARG A 64 0.97 18.96 -6.96
C ARG A 64 0.51 18.24 -8.23
N TYR A 65 -0.45 17.32 -8.14
CA TYR A 65 -0.99 16.66 -9.32
C TYR A 65 -1.83 17.63 -10.14
N HIS A 66 -1.53 17.73 -11.43
CA HIS A 66 -2.24 18.61 -12.36
C HIS A 66 -3.67 18.13 -12.63
N PHE A 67 -3.85 16.81 -12.79
CA PHE A 67 -5.15 16.22 -13.10
C PHE A 67 -5.87 15.77 -11.82
N LYS A 68 -7.17 16.10 -11.72
CA LYS A 68 -8.03 15.68 -10.60
C LYS A 68 -8.03 14.16 -10.38
N LYS A 69 -7.94 13.37 -11.47
CA LYS A 69 -7.84 11.92 -11.41
C LYS A 69 -6.59 11.45 -10.66
N ASP A 70 -5.44 12.06 -10.92
CA ASP A 70 -4.18 11.67 -10.28
C ASP A 70 -4.14 12.15 -8.81
N TYR A 71 -4.71 13.33 -8.54
CA TYR A 71 -4.96 13.81 -7.17
C TYR A 71 -5.83 12.81 -6.39
N ASN A 72 -7.01 12.45 -6.90
CA ASN A 72 -7.93 11.52 -6.24
C ASN A 72 -7.26 10.17 -6.03
N ARG A 73 -6.60 9.63 -7.06
CA ARG A 73 -5.85 8.38 -6.98
C ARG A 73 -4.80 8.42 -5.88
N PHE A 74 -4.01 9.50 -5.79
CA PHE A 74 -3.00 9.63 -4.75
C PHE A 74 -3.62 9.63 -3.35
N VAL A 75 -4.68 10.42 -3.14
CA VAL A 75 -5.37 10.51 -1.84
C VAL A 75 -5.95 9.16 -1.43
N VAL A 76 -6.69 8.50 -2.33
CA VAL A 76 -7.29 7.18 -2.10
C VAL A 76 -6.20 6.16 -1.75
N CYS A 77 -5.21 5.99 -2.61
CA CYS A 77 -4.13 5.02 -2.36
C CYS A 77 -3.38 5.30 -1.06
N ARG A 78 -3.15 6.59 -0.75
CA ARG A 78 -2.40 6.95 0.46
C ARG A 78 -3.21 6.68 1.73
N ALA A 79 -4.48 7.06 1.77
CA ALA A 79 -5.34 6.81 2.91
C ALA A 79 -5.49 5.30 3.18
N PHE A 80 -5.77 4.52 2.14
CA PHE A 80 -5.83 3.06 2.27
C PHE A 80 -4.51 2.44 2.73
N LEU A 81 -3.37 2.89 2.21
CA LEU A 81 -2.07 2.44 2.71
C LEU A 81 -1.93 2.72 4.22
N LYS A 82 -2.30 3.92 4.69
CA LYS A 82 -2.22 4.25 6.12
C LYS A 82 -3.16 3.39 6.97
N PHE A 83 -4.39 3.14 6.52
CA PHE A 83 -5.32 2.23 7.22
C PHE A 83 -4.75 0.82 7.34
N LEU A 84 -4.16 0.30 6.27
CA LEU A 84 -3.59 -1.05 6.26
C LEU A 84 -2.33 -1.14 7.12
N LEU A 85 -1.48 -0.11 7.10
CA LEU A 85 -0.31 -0.05 7.98
C LEU A 85 -0.72 0.07 9.46
N ALA A 86 -1.74 0.86 9.78
CA ALA A 86 -2.30 0.95 11.14
C ALA A 86 -2.79 -0.43 11.63
N LYS A 87 -3.42 -1.22 10.75
CA LYS A 87 -3.82 -2.58 11.09
C LYS A 87 -2.62 -3.52 11.26
N GLN A 88 -1.61 -3.43 10.38
CA GLN A 88 -0.42 -4.27 10.45
C GLN A 88 0.43 -4.00 11.70
N THR A 89 0.50 -2.76 12.18
CA THR A 89 1.34 -2.36 13.31
C THR A 89 0.60 -2.20 14.63
N GLY A 90 -0.74 -2.18 14.61
CA GLY A 90 -1.57 -1.86 15.76
C GLY A 90 -1.53 -0.38 16.19
N LEU A 91 -0.88 0.49 15.43
CA LEU A 91 -0.82 1.93 15.70
C LEU A 91 -2.11 2.64 15.30
N ALA A 92 -2.37 3.80 15.91
CA ALA A 92 -3.41 4.69 15.41
C ALA A 92 -3.02 5.25 14.03
N ILE A 93 -4.00 5.50 13.16
CA ILE A 93 -3.74 6.02 11.81
C ILE A 93 -3.00 7.37 11.83
N SER A 94 -3.25 8.20 12.85
CA SER A 94 -2.55 9.48 13.07
C SER A 94 -1.05 9.30 13.26
N ASP A 95 -0.63 8.13 13.76
CA ASP A 95 0.75 7.83 14.14
C ASP A 95 1.50 7.09 13.03
N ILE A 96 0.82 6.77 11.92
CA ILE A 96 1.46 6.24 10.72
C ILE A 96 2.15 7.38 9.98
N SER A 97 3.48 7.45 10.08
CA SER A 97 4.31 8.37 9.29
C SER A 97 5.00 7.62 8.15
N ILE A 98 4.68 7.99 6.91
CA ILE A 98 5.28 7.36 5.73
C ILE A 98 6.35 8.29 5.17
N ASP A 99 7.60 8.00 5.51
CA ASP A 99 8.75 8.80 5.13
C ASP A 99 9.29 8.39 3.76
N SER A 100 10.14 9.24 3.16
CA SER A 100 10.80 8.99 1.88
C SER A 100 12.29 8.78 2.07
N GLY A 101 12.79 7.58 1.74
CA GLY A 101 14.22 7.26 1.85
C GLY A 101 15.07 7.84 0.73
N SER A 102 16.35 7.46 0.69
CA SER A 102 17.39 7.96 -0.22
C SER A 102 17.05 7.87 -1.72
N ASN A 103 16.08 7.03 -2.12
CA ASN A 103 15.58 6.89 -3.50
C ASN A 103 14.08 7.22 -3.65
N LYS A 104 13.51 8.06 -2.78
CA LYS A 104 12.05 8.31 -2.68
C LYS A 104 11.22 7.04 -2.41
N LYS A 105 11.88 5.93 -2.04
CA LYS A 105 11.19 4.70 -1.65
C LYS A 105 10.49 4.99 -0.32
N PRO A 106 9.16 4.84 -0.25
CA PRO A 106 8.44 5.08 0.98
C PRO A 106 8.77 3.97 1.99
N TYR A 107 8.88 4.34 3.27
CA TYR A 107 9.09 3.41 4.38
C TYR A 107 8.35 3.89 5.63
N LEU A 108 8.17 2.98 6.59
CA LEU A 108 7.53 3.28 7.87
C LEU A 108 8.62 3.37 8.95
N SER A 109 8.94 4.59 9.39
CA SER A 109 10.04 4.82 10.34
C SER A 109 9.80 4.20 11.71
N SER A 110 8.54 4.10 12.14
CA SER A 110 8.16 3.50 13.42
C SER A 110 8.25 1.97 13.44
N ASN A 111 8.23 1.30 12.28
CA ASN A 111 8.25 -0.16 12.15
C ASN A 111 9.09 -0.54 10.92
N PRO A 112 10.44 -0.47 11.01
CA PRO A 112 11.33 -0.67 9.87
C PRO A 112 11.27 -2.06 9.22
N GLU A 113 10.76 -3.07 9.95
CA GLU A 113 10.53 -4.43 9.50
C GLU A 113 9.26 -4.58 8.64
N VAL A 114 8.39 -3.57 8.60
CA VAL A 114 7.20 -3.54 7.75
C VAL A 114 7.54 -2.95 6.39
N PHE A 115 7.48 -3.80 5.38
CA PHE A 115 7.69 -3.42 3.98
C PHE A 115 6.36 -3.31 3.25
N PHE A 116 6.27 -2.33 2.36
CA PHE A 116 5.08 -2.16 1.55
C PHE A 116 5.41 -1.62 0.15
N ASN A 117 4.49 -1.88 -0.77
CA ASN A 117 4.51 -1.30 -2.10
C ASN A 117 3.11 -0.91 -2.54
N VAL A 118 3.02 0.17 -3.33
CA VAL A 118 1.76 0.61 -3.94
C VAL A 118 1.99 0.73 -5.44
N SER A 119 1.12 0.08 -6.20
CA SER A 119 1.07 0.17 -7.66
C SER A 119 -0.35 0.50 -8.10
N HIS A 120 -0.51 1.12 -9.25
CA HIS A 120 -1.83 1.41 -9.81
C HIS A 120 -1.80 1.46 -11.33
N SER A 121 -2.87 1.02 -11.97
CA SER A 121 -3.08 1.13 -13.41
C SER A 121 -4.57 1.22 -13.72
N GLY A 122 -4.94 2.15 -14.58
CA GLY A 122 -6.36 2.43 -14.89
C GLY A 122 -7.15 2.77 -13.62
N ASP A 123 -8.17 1.95 -13.35
CA ASP A 123 -9.10 2.02 -12.21
C ASP A 123 -8.71 1.09 -11.03
N CYS A 124 -7.55 0.46 -11.11
CA CYS A 124 -7.07 -0.50 -10.12
C CYS A 124 -5.86 0.05 -9.38
N ALA A 125 -5.85 -0.08 -8.06
CA ALA A 125 -4.65 0.01 -7.25
C ALA A 125 -4.40 -1.29 -6.49
N LEU A 126 -3.13 -1.63 -6.33
CA LEU A 126 -2.63 -2.75 -5.55
C LEU A 126 -1.73 -2.23 -4.43
N ILE A 127 -1.95 -2.74 -3.23
CA ILE A 127 -1.08 -2.51 -2.07
C ILE A 127 -0.56 -3.87 -1.61
N ALA A 128 0.75 -4.00 -1.51
CA ALA A 128 1.41 -5.15 -0.92
C ALA A 128 1.98 -4.75 0.44
N ILE A 129 1.77 -5.59 1.46
CA ILE A 129 2.39 -5.46 2.79
C ILE A 129 3.03 -6.79 3.14
N GLY A 130 4.26 -6.76 3.67
CA GLY A 130 4.94 -7.93 4.19
C GLY A 130 5.91 -7.55 5.30
N ASN A 131 6.27 -8.54 6.10
CA ASN A 131 7.19 -8.41 7.22
C ASN A 131 8.32 -9.43 7.02
N THR A 132 9.54 -9.11 7.46
CA THR A 132 10.65 -10.07 7.56
C THR A 132 11.04 -10.27 9.01
#